data_AF-A0A133U4D7-F1
#
_entry.id   AF-A0A133U4D7-F1
#
_cell.length_a   1.000
_cell.length_b   1.000
_cell.length_c   1.000
_cell.angle_alpha   90.00
_cell.angle_beta   90.00
_cell.angle_gamma   90.00
#
_symmetry.space_group_name_H-M   'P 1'
#
loop_
_entity.id
_entity.type
_entity.pdbx_description
1 polymer ?
#
loop_
_entity_poly.entity_id
_entity_poly.type
_entity_poly.pdbx_seq_one_letter_code
_entity_poly.pdbx_strand_id
1 'polypeptide(L)'
;MKNREKIPSRKRRNLLQLYPNGLVVIATGRPGRKIKGLPSGSLFLKKYYAWGFINIAKKPDYFSLYVTRPESRIEYFGKVKDVVRSTSADSPVSKIIEKRNNLPETWKDAENKKIILLKKESLVKISPFIKAGKAPMQGLVYTKLSKFAKAKNTDDFRRKQKTYKKDYLRNPVLLQTLFSNPLAKINEICLKLNLPEDVRRTARDLFTVSLKKRTAQDPPIYLLIPAVLFASSRKKEYPLSLHRLSEESGISYIKIWETYKKISSKLDVDKPSVNLSKSIKEYVRRFGGNLEIKKDILSESFQLIEEARKKRSFAGYDPKGVAAGVLYLSMVKNRKKYLKKT
;
A
#
# COMPACT_ATOMS: atom_id res chain seq x y z
N MET A 1 -25.81 -41.33 -1.80
CA MET A 1 -24.83 -40.64 -0.91
C MET A 1 -23.51 -40.50 -1.65
N LYS A 2 -23.15 -39.32 -2.19
CA LYS A 2 -21.96 -39.16 -3.05
C LYS A 2 -20.68 -39.02 -2.21
N ASN A 3 -19.72 -39.92 -2.43
CA ASN A 3 -18.35 -39.93 -1.89
C ASN A 3 -17.77 -38.51 -1.75
N ARG A 4 -17.67 -38.00 -0.51
CA ARG A 4 -16.90 -36.79 -0.24
C ARG A 4 -15.42 -37.18 -0.26
N GLU A 5 -14.74 -36.97 -1.38
CA GLU A 5 -13.28 -37.14 -1.48
C GLU A 5 -12.60 -36.51 -0.26
N LYS A 6 -11.98 -37.35 0.57
CA LYS A 6 -11.40 -36.95 1.85
C LYS A 6 -10.08 -36.24 1.56
N ILE A 7 -10.05 -34.91 1.68
CA ILE A 7 -8.82 -34.13 1.51
C ILE A 7 -7.76 -34.64 2.51
N PRO A 8 -6.57 -35.06 2.05
CA PRO A 8 -5.53 -35.59 2.92
C PRO A 8 -4.99 -34.52 3.88
N SER A 9 -4.59 -34.94 5.08
CA SER A 9 -3.95 -34.07 6.07
C SER A 9 -2.43 -34.07 5.86
N ARG A 10 -1.79 -32.91 6.07
CA ARG A 10 -0.33 -32.77 5.94
C ARG A 10 0.24 -31.86 7.01
N LYS A 11 1.41 -32.24 7.54
CA LYS A 11 2.14 -31.41 8.52
C LYS A 11 2.59 -30.10 7.86
N ARG A 12 2.16 -28.97 8.40
CA ARG A 12 2.42 -27.62 7.86
C ARG A 12 3.92 -27.32 7.74
N ARG A 13 4.73 -27.80 8.70
CA ARG A 13 6.19 -27.66 8.69
C ARG A 13 6.85 -28.31 7.47
N ASN A 14 6.27 -29.40 6.94
CA ASN A 14 6.83 -30.13 5.80
C ASN A 14 6.59 -29.40 4.46
N LEU A 15 5.73 -28.38 4.42
CA LEU A 15 5.46 -27.64 3.17
C LEU A 15 6.73 -27.03 2.57
N LEU A 16 7.70 -26.62 3.41
CA LEU A 16 8.97 -26.05 2.93
C LEU A 16 9.94 -27.07 2.34
N GLN A 17 9.77 -28.36 2.65
CA GLN A 17 10.58 -29.43 2.07
C GLN A 17 10.01 -29.85 0.71
N LEU A 18 8.69 -29.73 0.54
CA LEU A 18 7.97 -30.22 -0.63
C LEU A 18 7.85 -29.20 -1.75
N TYR A 19 7.94 -27.92 -1.40
CA TYR A 19 7.65 -26.82 -2.31
C TYR A 19 8.71 -25.73 -2.17
N PRO A 20 9.19 -25.17 -3.30
CA PRO A 20 10.10 -24.03 -3.26
C PRO A 20 9.42 -22.84 -2.59
N ASN A 21 10.23 -21.92 -2.06
CA ASN A 21 9.68 -20.71 -1.47
C ASN A 21 8.99 -19.87 -2.55
N GLY A 22 7.69 -19.64 -2.39
CA GLY A 22 6.88 -18.90 -3.36
C GLY A 22 5.78 -18.08 -2.71
N LEU A 23 4.96 -17.46 -3.53
CA LEU A 23 3.87 -16.60 -3.11
C LEU A 23 2.62 -17.42 -2.76
N VAL A 24 2.20 -17.35 -1.50
CA VAL A 24 0.95 -17.90 -1.01
C VAL A 24 -0.10 -16.78 -0.97
N VAL A 25 -1.24 -16.99 -1.62
CA VAL A 25 -2.43 -16.18 -1.40
C VAL A 25 -3.34 -16.87 -0.38
N ILE A 26 -3.74 -16.13 0.64
CA ILE A 26 -4.70 -16.57 1.65
C ILE A 26 -6.01 -15.84 1.34
N ALA A 27 -7.02 -16.60 0.93
CA ALA A 27 -8.34 -16.07 0.67
C ALA A 27 -9.24 -16.17 1.89
N THR A 28 -10.09 -15.16 2.07
CA THR A 28 -11.08 -15.08 3.15
C THR A 28 -12.47 -14.97 2.56
N GLY A 29 -13.47 -15.58 3.19
CA GLY A 29 -14.88 -15.33 2.87
C GLY A 29 -15.49 -16.30 1.87
N ARG A 30 -16.63 -15.93 1.29
CA ARG A 30 -17.37 -16.76 0.33
C ARG A 30 -16.85 -16.51 -1.10
N PRO A 31 -16.79 -17.53 -1.97
CA PRO A 31 -16.53 -17.30 -3.38
C PRO A 31 -17.77 -16.62 -3.98
N GLY A 32 -17.75 -15.29 -4.06
CA GLY A 32 -18.88 -14.47 -4.53
C GLY A 32 -20.04 -14.34 -3.53
N ARG A 33 -20.94 -13.38 -3.78
CA ARG A 33 -22.28 -13.33 -3.12
C ARG A 33 -23.04 -14.64 -3.46
N LYS A 34 -24.08 -15.02 -2.72
CA LYS A 34 -24.81 -16.31 -2.88
C LYS A 34 -25.27 -16.53 -4.34
N ILE A 35 -24.50 -17.25 -5.14
CA ILE A 35 -24.91 -17.68 -6.49
C ILE A 35 -25.76 -18.94 -6.33
N LYS A 36 -27.06 -18.85 -6.62
CA LYS A 36 -27.97 -20.00 -6.59
C LYS A 36 -27.46 -21.07 -7.56
N GLY A 37 -27.16 -22.27 -7.05
CA GLY A 37 -26.56 -23.39 -7.80
C GLY A 37 -25.05 -23.61 -7.57
N LEU A 38 -24.35 -22.66 -6.92
CA LEU A 38 -22.96 -22.86 -6.49
C LEU A 38 -22.87 -23.21 -5.01
N PRO A 39 -22.07 -24.23 -4.63
CA PRO A 39 -21.76 -24.50 -3.24
C PRO A 39 -21.00 -23.31 -2.64
N SER A 40 -21.21 -23.08 -1.34
CA SER A 40 -20.55 -21.97 -0.63
C SER A 40 -19.36 -22.45 0.21
N GLY A 41 -18.40 -21.54 0.44
CA GLY A 41 -17.25 -21.78 1.33
C GLY A 41 -16.37 -22.95 0.88
N SER A 42 -15.90 -23.76 1.84
CA SER A 42 -14.98 -24.88 1.58
C SER A 42 -15.58 -25.98 0.68
N LEU A 43 -16.91 -26.04 0.53
CA LEU A 43 -17.56 -26.95 -0.41
C LEU A 43 -17.27 -26.58 -1.87
N PHE A 44 -17.16 -25.29 -2.18
CA PHE A 44 -16.73 -24.82 -3.50
C PHE A 44 -15.31 -25.28 -3.82
N LEU A 45 -14.40 -25.10 -2.86
CA LEU A 45 -13.02 -25.52 -2.97
C LEU A 45 -12.90 -27.03 -3.21
N LYS A 46 -13.67 -27.83 -2.47
CA LYS A 46 -13.68 -29.31 -2.61
C LYS A 46 -14.28 -29.78 -3.92
N LYS A 47 -15.37 -29.15 -4.37
CA LYS A 47 -16.09 -29.56 -5.58
C LYS A 47 -15.31 -29.23 -6.84
N TYR A 48 -14.71 -28.05 -6.91
CA TYR A 48 -14.10 -27.53 -8.14
C TYR A 48 -12.58 -27.45 -8.10
N TYR A 49 -11.94 -27.80 -6.97
CA TYR A 49 -10.50 -27.60 -6.75
C TYR A 49 -10.07 -26.18 -7.14
N ALA A 50 -10.92 -25.20 -6.80
CA ALA A 50 -10.79 -23.83 -7.25
C ALA A 50 -11.30 -22.84 -6.20
N TRP A 51 -10.90 -21.59 -6.34
CA TRP A 51 -11.41 -20.49 -5.52
C TRP A 51 -11.60 -19.23 -6.36
N GLY A 52 -12.81 -18.67 -6.34
CA GLY A 52 -13.24 -17.73 -7.38
C GLY A 52 -13.93 -16.46 -6.90
N PHE A 53 -14.25 -15.64 -7.89
CA PHE A 53 -14.89 -14.32 -7.76
C PHE A 53 -14.02 -13.27 -7.06
N ILE A 54 -12.71 -13.32 -7.30
CA ILE A 54 -11.73 -12.47 -6.62
C ILE A 54 -10.95 -11.59 -7.59
N ASN A 55 -10.55 -10.41 -7.11
CA ASN A 55 -9.64 -9.51 -7.81
C ASN A 55 -8.20 -9.87 -7.40
N ILE A 56 -7.45 -10.49 -8.30
CA ILE A 56 -6.06 -10.90 -8.07
C ILE A 56 -5.11 -9.92 -8.73
N ALA A 57 -4.22 -9.32 -7.93
CA ALA A 57 -3.20 -8.39 -8.40
C ALA A 57 -1.97 -9.12 -8.97
N LYS A 58 -1.60 -10.28 -8.40
CA LYS A 58 -0.44 -11.07 -8.82
C LYS A 58 -0.77 -12.56 -8.82
N LYS A 59 -0.36 -13.30 -9.85
CA LYS A 59 -0.50 -14.77 -9.91
C LYS A 59 0.29 -15.41 -8.74
N PRO A 60 -0.38 -16.12 -7.81
CA PRO A 60 0.29 -16.80 -6.71
C PRO A 60 0.74 -18.21 -7.12
N ASP A 61 1.77 -18.72 -6.45
CA ASP A 61 2.26 -20.09 -6.63
C ASP A 61 1.40 -21.09 -5.82
N TYR A 62 0.91 -20.63 -4.67
CA TYR A 62 0.13 -21.42 -3.72
C TYR A 62 -1.12 -20.68 -3.26
N PHE A 63 -2.13 -21.45 -2.92
CA PHE A 63 -3.40 -20.98 -2.39
C PHE A 63 -3.63 -21.55 -1.00
N SER A 64 -4.23 -20.74 -0.14
CA SER A 64 -4.70 -21.17 1.16
C SER A 64 -6.05 -20.53 1.50
N LEU A 65 -6.89 -21.24 2.26
CA LEU A 65 -8.23 -20.79 2.62
C LEU A 65 -8.34 -20.56 4.13
N TYR A 66 -8.69 -19.33 4.51
CA TYR A 66 -9.20 -18.99 5.84
C TYR A 66 -10.69 -19.34 5.90
N VAL A 67 -11.01 -20.37 6.69
CA VAL A 67 -12.39 -20.74 7.01
C VAL A 67 -12.88 -19.80 8.10
N THR A 68 -13.96 -19.08 7.80
CA THR A 68 -14.59 -18.12 8.72
C THR A 68 -15.27 -18.84 9.89
N ARG A 69 -16.11 -18.16 10.68
CA ARG A 69 -16.86 -18.80 11.77
C ARG A 69 -17.67 -20.01 11.25
N PRO A 70 -17.79 -21.09 12.04
CA PRO A 70 -17.28 -21.24 13.42
C PRO A 70 -15.77 -21.54 13.53
N GLU A 71 -15.09 -22.00 12.47
CA GLU A 71 -13.73 -22.54 12.57
C GLU A 71 -12.64 -21.48 12.78
N SER A 72 -12.81 -20.29 12.23
CA SER A 72 -11.91 -19.12 12.37
C SER A 72 -10.43 -19.49 12.27
N ARG A 73 -10.06 -20.21 11.20
CA ARG A 73 -8.69 -20.75 11.01
C ARG A 73 -8.36 -20.96 9.55
N ILE A 74 -7.07 -20.92 9.23
CA ILE A 74 -6.57 -21.37 7.94
C ILE A 74 -6.42 -22.89 7.99
N GLU A 75 -7.10 -23.57 7.08
CA GLU A 75 -7.20 -25.04 7.09
C GLU A 75 -6.70 -25.69 5.80
N TYR A 76 -6.84 -25.05 4.64
CA TYR A 76 -6.51 -25.67 3.36
C TYR A 76 -5.27 -25.02 2.72
N PHE A 77 -4.49 -25.83 2.00
CA PHE A 77 -3.35 -25.39 1.20
C PHE A 77 -3.30 -26.17 -0.10
N GLY A 78 -2.93 -25.53 -1.22
CA GLY A 78 -2.75 -26.21 -2.51
C GLY A 78 -1.88 -25.41 -3.48
N LYS A 79 -1.31 -26.08 -4.48
CA LYS A 79 -0.54 -25.48 -5.56
C LYS A 79 -1.49 -24.92 -6.62
N VAL A 80 -1.24 -23.69 -7.04
CA VAL A 80 -2.00 -23.04 -8.11
C VAL A 80 -1.60 -23.70 -9.44
N LYS A 81 -2.60 -24.20 -10.17
CA LYS A 81 -2.47 -24.63 -11.56
C LYS A 81 -2.49 -23.39 -12.45
N ASP A 82 -3.55 -22.59 -12.35
CA ASP A 82 -3.67 -21.35 -13.12
C ASP A 82 -4.64 -20.34 -12.50
N VAL A 83 -4.70 -19.14 -13.07
CA VAL A 83 -5.65 -18.09 -12.70
C VAL A 83 -6.40 -17.63 -13.96
N VAL A 84 -7.66 -18.04 -14.08
CA VAL A 84 -8.51 -17.80 -15.26
C VAL A 84 -9.60 -16.78 -14.95
N ARG A 85 -10.21 -16.19 -15.98
CA ARG A 85 -11.44 -15.39 -15.82
C ARG A 85 -12.61 -16.31 -15.51
N SER A 86 -13.58 -15.84 -14.73
CA SER A 86 -14.76 -16.65 -14.40
C SER A 86 -15.62 -17.06 -15.60
N THR A 87 -15.58 -16.27 -16.68
CA THR A 87 -16.30 -16.50 -17.94
C THR A 87 -15.49 -17.28 -18.99
N SER A 88 -14.20 -17.54 -18.75
CA SER A 88 -13.38 -18.33 -19.69
C SER A 88 -13.87 -19.79 -19.72
N ALA A 89 -13.77 -20.46 -20.88
CA ALA A 89 -14.12 -21.87 -21.04
C ALA A 89 -13.41 -22.79 -20.01
N ASP A 90 -12.19 -22.43 -19.60
CA ASP A 90 -11.38 -23.16 -18.61
C ASP A 90 -11.89 -23.02 -17.16
N SER A 91 -12.84 -22.11 -16.93
CA SER A 91 -13.49 -21.91 -15.64
C SER A 91 -14.44 -23.06 -15.35
N PRO A 92 -14.34 -23.73 -14.18
CA PRO A 92 -15.27 -24.80 -13.81
C PRO A 92 -16.71 -24.33 -13.58
N VAL A 93 -16.94 -23.01 -13.65
CA VAL A 93 -18.25 -22.38 -13.47
C VAL A 93 -18.72 -21.61 -14.71
N SER A 94 -17.99 -21.65 -15.84
CA SER A 94 -18.36 -20.97 -17.09
C SER A 94 -19.77 -21.32 -17.54
N LYS A 95 -20.07 -22.62 -17.67
CA LYS A 95 -21.41 -23.13 -18.07
C LYS A 95 -22.54 -22.72 -17.12
N ILE A 96 -22.24 -22.48 -15.84
CA ILE A 96 -23.23 -22.03 -14.83
C ILE A 96 -23.49 -20.52 -14.96
N ILE A 97 -22.49 -19.77 -15.42
CA ILE A 97 -22.58 -18.33 -15.67
C ILE A 97 -23.25 -18.08 -17.02
N GLU A 98 -22.88 -18.79 -18.08
CA GLU A 98 -23.43 -18.68 -19.44
C GLU A 98 -24.92 -19.04 -19.53
N LYS A 99 -25.37 -20.08 -18.81
CA LYS A 99 -26.82 -20.42 -18.74
C LYS A 99 -27.68 -19.32 -18.09
N ARG A 100 -27.05 -18.27 -17.59
CA ARG A 100 -27.66 -17.19 -16.80
C ARG A 100 -27.59 -15.87 -17.57
N ASN A 101 -28.01 -15.87 -18.84
CA ASN A 101 -28.08 -14.72 -19.77
C ASN A 101 -28.88 -13.48 -19.28
N ASN A 102 -29.19 -13.37 -17.99
CA ASN A 102 -29.59 -12.16 -17.28
C ASN A 102 -28.85 -12.12 -15.94
N LEU A 103 -27.55 -11.80 -15.96
CA LEU A 103 -26.81 -11.45 -14.74
C LEU A 103 -27.48 -10.19 -14.16
N PRO A 104 -27.87 -10.16 -12.86
CA PRO A 104 -28.42 -8.96 -12.26
C PRO A 104 -27.42 -7.81 -12.41
N GLU A 105 -27.89 -6.58 -12.61
CA GLU A 105 -27.04 -5.40 -12.86
C GLU A 105 -25.90 -5.21 -11.82
N THR A 106 -26.11 -5.73 -10.60
CA THR A 106 -25.11 -5.83 -9.52
C THR A 106 -23.93 -6.79 -9.78
N TRP A 107 -23.90 -7.49 -10.92
CA TRP A 107 -22.90 -8.51 -11.29
C TRP A 107 -22.24 -8.27 -12.66
N LYS A 108 -22.39 -7.09 -13.28
CA LYS A 108 -21.52 -6.67 -14.41
C LYS A 108 -20.02 -6.81 -14.03
N ASP A 109 -19.69 -6.71 -12.74
CA ASP A 109 -18.33 -6.93 -12.22
C ASP A 109 -17.83 -8.39 -12.28
N ALA A 110 -18.73 -9.37 -12.46
CA ALA A 110 -18.40 -10.81 -12.44
C ALA A 110 -17.54 -11.22 -13.64
N GLU A 111 -17.76 -10.59 -14.80
CA GLU A 111 -17.01 -10.86 -16.03
C GLU A 111 -15.50 -10.61 -15.86
N ASN A 112 -15.15 -9.63 -15.02
CA ASN A 112 -13.78 -9.26 -14.72
C ASN A 112 -13.17 -10.01 -13.52
N LYS A 113 -13.94 -10.85 -12.82
CA LYS A 113 -13.41 -11.63 -11.69
C LYS A 113 -12.57 -12.80 -12.16
N LYS A 114 -11.60 -13.16 -11.32
CA LYS A 114 -10.70 -14.28 -11.55
C LYS A 114 -11.03 -15.47 -10.64
N ILE A 115 -10.68 -16.65 -11.13
CA ILE A 115 -10.76 -17.94 -10.43
C ILE A 115 -9.37 -18.57 -10.40
N ILE A 116 -8.93 -18.94 -9.21
CA ILE A 116 -7.71 -19.70 -8.98
C ILE A 116 -8.06 -21.17 -9.13
N LEU A 117 -7.43 -21.84 -10.08
CA LEU A 117 -7.50 -23.29 -10.26
C LEU A 117 -6.34 -23.94 -9.50
N LEU A 118 -6.59 -25.03 -8.79
CA LEU A 118 -5.58 -25.77 -8.03
C LEU A 118 -5.26 -27.10 -8.71
N LYS A 119 -4.03 -27.59 -8.51
CA LYS A 119 -3.70 -28.96 -8.87
C LYS A 119 -4.39 -29.90 -7.88
N LYS A 120 -5.27 -30.80 -8.36
CA LYS A 120 -6.11 -31.69 -7.54
C LYS A 120 -5.31 -32.40 -6.43
N GLU A 121 -4.20 -33.02 -6.81
CA GLU A 121 -3.31 -33.79 -5.92
C GLU A 121 -2.59 -32.97 -4.85
N SER A 122 -2.50 -31.64 -5.05
CA SER A 122 -1.78 -30.76 -4.13
C SER A 122 -2.63 -30.22 -2.99
N LEU A 123 -3.97 -30.36 -3.06
CA LEU A 123 -4.89 -29.82 -2.08
C LEU A 123 -4.84 -30.67 -0.80
N VAL A 124 -4.42 -30.06 0.29
CA VAL A 124 -4.26 -30.71 1.61
C VAL A 124 -4.91 -29.88 2.71
N LYS A 125 -5.32 -30.55 3.78
CA LYS A 125 -5.58 -29.92 5.08
C LYS A 125 -4.28 -29.77 5.84
N ILE A 126 -3.98 -28.58 6.35
CA ILE A 126 -2.74 -28.33 7.08
C ILE A 126 -2.92 -28.63 8.58
N SER A 127 -1.91 -29.26 9.18
CA SER A 127 -1.83 -29.52 10.62
C SER A 127 -0.45 -29.10 11.19
N PRO A 128 -0.39 -28.31 12.27
CA PRO A 128 -1.51 -27.63 12.92
C PRO A 128 -2.09 -26.55 12.00
N PHE A 129 -3.40 -26.33 12.12
CA PHE A 129 -4.09 -25.20 11.49
C PHE A 129 -3.61 -23.86 12.08
N ILE A 130 -3.75 -22.79 11.32
CA ILE A 130 -3.38 -21.45 11.79
C ILE A 130 -4.63 -20.77 12.35
N LYS A 131 -4.69 -20.61 13.67
CA LYS A 131 -5.82 -19.97 14.36
C LYS A 131 -5.93 -18.49 14.01
N ALA A 132 -7.14 -17.94 14.03
CA ALA A 132 -7.36 -16.50 14.03
C ALA A 132 -6.62 -15.84 15.20
N GLY A 133 -6.02 -14.69 14.94
CA GLY A 133 -5.43 -13.81 15.96
C GLY A 133 -6.48 -12.86 16.52
N LYS A 134 -6.09 -11.59 16.77
CA LYS A 134 -6.94 -10.57 17.41
C LYS A 134 -8.27 -10.28 16.70
N ALA A 135 -8.34 -10.49 15.39
CA ALA A 135 -9.58 -10.32 14.62
C ALA A 135 -9.61 -11.28 13.42
N PRO A 136 -10.79 -11.55 12.84
CA PRO A 136 -10.89 -12.40 11.66
C PRO A 136 -10.12 -11.80 10.47
N MET A 137 -9.58 -12.65 9.60
CA MET A 137 -8.97 -12.18 8.37
C MET A 137 -10.04 -11.64 7.42
N GLN A 138 -9.71 -10.54 6.74
CA GLN A 138 -10.54 -9.92 5.70
C GLN A 138 -9.71 -9.70 4.43
N GLY A 139 -10.34 -9.89 3.28
CA GLY A 139 -9.74 -9.70 1.97
C GLY A 139 -8.71 -10.77 1.57
N LEU A 140 -8.02 -10.54 0.46
CA LEU A 140 -6.91 -11.39 0.02
C LEU A 140 -5.61 -10.96 0.67
N VAL A 141 -4.89 -11.91 1.27
CA VAL A 141 -3.58 -11.66 1.88
C VAL A 141 -2.51 -12.42 1.13
N TYR A 142 -1.42 -11.75 0.79
CA TYR A 142 -0.27 -12.35 0.09
C TYR A 142 0.90 -12.48 1.05
N THR A 143 1.52 -13.65 1.11
CA THR A 143 2.67 -13.94 1.98
C THR A 143 3.65 -14.90 1.30
N LYS A 144 4.89 -14.98 1.78
CA LYS A 144 5.85 -16.01 1.33
C LYS A 144 5.54 -17.35 2.00
N LEU A 145 5.80 -18.46 1.32
CA LEU A 145 5.63 -19.82 1.85
C LEU A 145 6.45 -20.02 3.14
N SER A 146 7.68 -19.49 3.18
CA SER A 146 8.53 -19.52 4.38
C SER A 146 7.86 -18.91 5.61
N LYS A 147 7.16 -17.80 5.43
CA LYS A 147 6.41 -17.12 6.50
C LYS A 147 5.11 -17.86 6.83
N PHE A 148 4.43 -18.40 5.82
CA PHE A 148 3.21 -19.20 6.00
C PHE A 148 3.44 -20.45 6.85
N ALA A 149 4.51 -21.20 6.57
CA ALA A 149 4.85 -22.41 7.28
C ALA A 149 5.17 -22.16 8.76
N LYS A 150 5.77 -21.00 9.09
CA LYS A 150 6.22 -20.63 10.45
C LYS A 150 5.19 -19.85 11.27
N ALA A 151 4.12 -19.35 10.66
CA ALA A 151 3.16 -18.47 11.36
C ALA A 151 2.51 -19.14 12.57
N LYS A 152 2.34 -18.41 13.67
CA LYS A 152 1.63 -18.87 14.86
C LYS A 152 0.13 -18.68 14.72
N ASN A 153 -0.29 -17.52 14.21
CA ASN A 153 -1.69 -17.16 14.00
C ASN A 153 -1.85 -16.24 12.78
N THR A 154 -3.08 -15.84 12.47
CA THR A 154 -3.34 -14.98 11.31
C THR A 154 -2.77 -13.57 11.42
N ASP A 155 -2.43 -13.08 12.63
CA ASP A 155 -1.85 -11.75 12.81
C ASP A 155 -0.46 -11.64 12.18
N ASP A 156 0.25 -12.76 12.04
CA ASP A 156 1.53 -12.82 11.32
C ASP A 156 1.37 -12.44 9.84
N PHE A 157 0.20 -12.70 9.24
CA PHE A 157 -0.07 -12.41 7.83
C PHE A 157 -0.66 -11.05 7.59
N ARG A 158 -1.18 -10.40 8.63
CA ARG A 158 -1.57 -9.02 8.50
C ARG A 158 -0.37 -8.30 7.96
N ARG A 159 -0.54 -7.64 6.81
CA ARG A 159 0.32 -6.52 6.50
C ARG A 159 0.22 -5.70 7.78
N LYS A 160 1.32 -5.63 8.53
CA LYS A 160 1.61 -4.37 9.19
C LYS A 160 1.41 -3.40 8.03
N GLN A 161 0.30 -2.66 8.02
CA GLN A 161 0.40 -1.34 7.45
C GLN A 161 1.71 -0.83 8.04
N LYS A 162 2.54 -0.18 7.24
CA LYS A 162 3.56 0.68 7.83
C LYS A 162 2.82 1.79 8.61
N THR A 163 1.97 1.48 9.59
CA THR A 163 2.14 1.99 10.94
C THR A 163 3.59 1.70 11.27
N TYR A 164 4.43 2.69 11.00
CA TYR A 164 5.83 2.72 11.33
C TYR A 164 6.05 1.97 12.65
N LYS A 165 7.02 1.05 12.66
CA LYS A 165 7.67 0.60 13.90
C LYS A 165 7.92 1.86 14.74
N LYS A 166 7.03 2.16 15.70
CA LYS A 166 7.09 3.21 16.72
C LYS A 166 5.71 3.35 17.41
N ASP A 167 5.02 2.24 17.73
CA ASP A 167 3.93 2.32 18.72
C ASP A 167 4.44 2.87 20.07
N TYR A 168 5.76 2.75 20.33
CA TYR A 168 6.45 3.38 21.46
C TYR A 168 6.49 4.93 21.42
N LEU A 169 6.29 5.57 20.25
CA LEU A 169 6.21 7.04 20.15
C LEU A 169 4.77 7.57 20.17
N ARG A 170 3.76 6.72 20.43
CA ARG A 170 2.39 7.19 20.67
C ARG A 170 2.19 7.74 22.09
N ASN A 171 3.18 7.62 22.96
CA ASN A 171 3.14 8.20 24.30
C ASN A 171 3.42 9.73 24.20
N PRO A 172 2.41 10.59 24.48
CA PRO A 172 2.59 12.04 24.42
C PRO A 172 3.69 12.56 25.35
N VAL A 173 3.91 11.89 26.49
CA VAL A 173 4.95 12.24 27.48
C VAL A 173 6.35 11.99 26.92
N LEU A 174 6.56 10.84 26.28
CA LEU A 174 7.84 10.55 25.62
C LEU A 174 8.11 11.49 24.45
N LEU A 175 7.08 11.83 23.66
CA LEU A 175 7.23 12.81 22.58
C LEU A 175 7.56 14.21 23.11
N GLN A 176 6.96 14.65 24.21
CA GLN A 176 7.36 15.91 24.85
C GLN A 176 8.83 15.87 25.29
N THR A 177 9.26 14.76 25.89
CA THR A 177 10.66 14.57 26.33
C THR A 177 11.63 14.60 25.15
N LEU A 178 11.32 13.91 24.06
CA LEU A 178 12.15 13.84 22.84
C LEU A 178 12.19 15.16 22.05
N PHE A 179 11.19 16.02 22.24
CA PHE A 179 11.06 17.32 21.59
C PHE A 179 11.30 18.47 22.59
N SER A 180 11.91 18.18 23.73
CA SER A 180 12.19 19.13 24.81
C SER A 180 13.11 20.27 24.39
N ASN A 181 13.99 20.04 23.42
CA ASN A 181 14.78 21.05 22.73
C ASN A 181 14.28 21.24 21.28
N PRO A 182 13.35 22.19 21.03
CA PRO A 182 12.67 22.26 19.75
C PRO A 182 13.56 22.68 18.59
N LEU A 183 14.48 23.62 18.80
CA LEU A 183 15.36 24.10 17.74
C LEU A 183 16.36 23.01 17.32
N ALA A 184 16.93 22.28 18.29
CA ALA A 184 17.75 21.11 18.00
C ALA A 184 16.95 20.06 17.22
N LYS A 185 15.69 19.82 17.60
CA LYS A 185 14.84 18.84 16.94
C LYS A 185 14.47 19.23 15.51
N ILE A 186 14.20 20.51 15.26
CA ILE A 186 13.99 21.06 13.90
C ILE A 186 15.23 20.79 13.05
N ASN A 187 16.43 21.10 13.56
CA ASN A 187 17.68 20.86 12.86
C ASN A 187 17.90 19.37 12.55
N GLU A 188 17.67 18.49 13.53
CA GLU A 188 17.79 17.03 13.37
C GLU A 188 16.88 16.51 12.25
N ILE A 189 15.60 16.90 12.25
CA ILE A 189 14.63 16.45 11.25
C ILE A 189 14.99 17.00 9.86
N CYS A 190 15.42 18.27 9.77
CA CYS A 190 15.87 18.86 8.50
C CYS A 190 17.06 18.10 7.90
N LEU A 191 18.06 17.74 8.73
CA LEU A 191 19.22 16.97 8.28
C LEU A 191 18.81 15.58 7.78
N LYS A 192 17.99 14.85 8.54
CA LYS A 192 17.51 13.52 8.13
C LYS A 192 16.71 13.53 6.83
N LEU A 193 15.96 14.60 6.59
CA LEU A 193 15.14 14.75 5.38
C LEU A 193 15.88 15.39 4.21
N ASN A 194 17.14 15.79 4.40
CA ASN A 194 17.94 16.59 3.47
C ASN A 194 17.21 17.87 3.03
N LEU A 195 16.61 18.58 3.99
CA LEU A 195 15.95 19.85 3.72
C LEU A 195 16.99 20.96 3.54
N PRO A 196 16.85 21.82 2.50
CA PRO A 196 17.77 22.93 2.29
C PRO A 196 17.73 23.97 3.43
N GLU A 197 18.79 24.78 3.56
CA GLU A 197 18.95 25.72 4.68
C GLU A 197 17.88 26.82 4.70
N ASP A 198 17.37 27.24 3.53
CA ASP A 198 16.30 28.23 3.44
C ASP A 198 14.98 27.72 4.07
N VAL A 199 14.63 26.45 3.86
CA VAL A 199 13.49 25.77 4.50
C VAL A 199 13.72 25.67 6.01
N ARG A 200 14.95 25.37 6.43
CA ARG A 200 15.34 25.23 7.83
C ARG A 200 15.26 26.55 8.58
N ARG A 201 15.83 27.64 8.04
CA ARG A 201 15.76 28.99 8.61
C ARG A 201 14.30 29.43 8.76
N THR A 202 13.50 29.26 7.70
CA THR A 202 12.07 29.59 7.72
C THR A 202 11.31 28.78 8.76
N ALA A 203 11.67 27.51 8.98
CA ALA A 203 11.06 26.69 10.02
C ALA A 203 11.34 27.23 11.43
N ARG A 204 12.58 27.68 11.70
CA ARG A 204 12.95 28.31 12.98
C ARG A 204 12.20 29.63 13.20
N ASP A 205 12.08 30.45 12.16
CA ASP A 205 11.36 31.72 12.22
C ASP A 205 9.87 31.48 12.49
N LEU A 206 9.23 30.60 11.71
CA LEU A 206 7.83 30.24 11.91
C LEU A 206 7.57 29.62 13.28
N PHE A 207 8.49 28.78 13.77
CA PHE A 207 8.40 28.21 15.11
C PHE A 207 8.42 29.30 16.19
N THR A 208 9.35 30.25 16.09
CA THR A 208 9.49 31.36 17.03
C THR A 208 8.26 32.26 17.04
N VAL A 209 7.72 32.59 15.86
CA VAL A 209 6.47 33.35 15.73
C VAL A 209 5.28 32.57 16.30
N SER A 210 5.21 31.26 16.05
CA SER A 210 4.15 30.39 16.58
C SER A 210 4.16 30.33 18.11
N LEU A 211 5.35 30.28 18.72
CA LEU A 211 5.49 30.28 20.18
C LEU A 211 5.02 31.60 20.80
N LYS A 212 5.36 32.74 20.20
CA LYS A 212 4.93 34.06 20.68
C LYS A 212 3.41 34.25 20.64
N LYS A 213 2.74 33.65 19.65
CA LYS A 213 1.27 33.75 19.45
C LYS A 213 0.49 32.59 20.09
N ARG A 214 1.14 31.76 20.92
CA ARG A 214 0.56 30.51 21.40
C ARG A 214 -0.41 30.74 22.55
N THR A 215 -1.52 30.01 22.56
CA THR A 215 -2.50 29.98 23.66
C THR A 215 -2.59 28.57 24.29
N ALA A 216 -3.23 28.45 25.45
CA ALA A 216 -3.40 27.16 26.15
C ALA A 216 -4.15 26.10 25.32
N GLN A 217 -4.95 26.53 24.34
CA GLN A 217 -5.70 25.65 23.42
C GLN A 217 -4.84 25.13 22.25
N ASP A 218 -3.61 25.61 22.09
CA ASP A 218 -2.75 25.21 20.97
C ASP A 218 -2.13 23.82 21.16
N PRO A 219 -1.91 23.09 20.05
CA PRO A 219 -1.28 21.78 20.10
C PRO A 219 0.06 21.79 20.85
N PRO A 220 0.43 20.68 21.51
CA PRO A 220 1.71 20.55 22.19
C PRO A 220 2.91 20.76 21.25
N ILE A 221 4.04 21.21 21.81
CA ILE A 221 5.26 21.59 21.05
C ILE A 221 5.71 20.47 20.10
N TYR A 222 5.64 19.21 20.52
CA TYR A 222 6.04 18.08 19.68
C TYR A 222 5.19 17.96 18.40
N LEU A 223 3.92 18.36 18.41
CA LEU A 223 3.07 18.44 17.21
C LEU A 223 3.34 19.69 16.39
N LEU A 224 3.73 20.78 17.05
CA LEU A 224 4.03 22.05 16.41
C LEU A 224 5.25 21.94 15.48
N ILE A 225 6.32 21.28 15.92
CA ILE A 225 7.58 21.11 15.14
C ILE A 225 7.37 20.55 13.73
N PRO A 226 6.78 19.34 13.53
CA PRO A 226 6.57 18.82 12.19
C PRO A 226 5.58 19.67 11.38
N ALA A 227 4.65 20.37 12.03
CA ALA A 227 3.70 21.24 11.35
C ALA A 227 4.36 22.52 10.81
N VAL A 228 5.25 23.16 11.57
CA VAL A 228 6.02 24.34 11.10
C VAL A 228 7.02 23.96 10.02
N LEU A 229 7.61 22.76 10.08
CA LEU A 229 8.46 22.22 9.00
C LEU A 229 7.66 22.00 7.71
N PHE A 230 6.43 21.50 7.83
CA PHE A 230 5.55 21.37 6.67
C PHE A 230 5.13 22.74 6.11
N ALA A 231 4.84 23.71 6.98
CA ALA A 231 4.51 25.07 6.60
C ALA A 231 5.69 25.79 5.92
N SER A 232 6.91 25.68 6.47
CA SER A 232 8.11 26.30 5.91
C SER A 232 8.43 25.74 4.53
N SER A 233 8.30 24.42 4.37
CA SER A 233 8.46 23.75 3.11
C SER A 233 7.48 24.27 2.05
N ARG A 234 6.22 24.49 2.43
CA ARG A 234 5.22 25.07 1.53
C ARG A 234 5.52 26.53 1.19
N LYS A 235 5.93 27.34 2.16
CA LYS A 235 6.29 28.75 1.96
C LYS A 235 7.51 28.92 1.04
N LYS A 236 8.44 27.96 1.06
CA LYS A 236 9.60 27.91 0.14
C LYS A 236 9.36 27.12 -1.15
N GLU A 237 8.13 26.66 -1.35
CA GLU A 237 7.74 25.84 -2.51
C GLU A 237 8.60 24.58 -2.67
N TYR A 238 9.12 24.05 -1.56
CA TYR A 238 9.81 22.78 -1.51
C TYR A 238 8.77 21.66 -1.23
N PRO A 239 8.66 20.61 -2.05
CA PRO A 239 7.70 19.55 -1.83
C PRO A 239 8.15 18.58 -0.74
N LEU A 240 7.57 18.75 0.45
CA LEU A 240 7.74 17.83 1.57
C LEU A 240 6.50 16.96 1.75
N SER A 241 6.72 15.65 1.83
CA SER A 241 5.65 14.68 2.02
C SER A 241 5.31 14.57 3.50
N LEU A 242 4.03 14.74 3.87
CA LEU A 242 3.54 14.51 5.23
C LEU A 242 3.90 13.10 5.73
N HIS A 243 3.88 12.10 4.85
CA HIS A 243 4.33 10.76 5.21
C HIS A 243 5.81 10.72 5.61
N ARG A 244 6.71 11.45 4.93
CA ARG A 244 8.16 11.48 5.28
C ARG A 244 8.37 12.15 6.63
N LEU A 245 7.71 13.29 6.85
CA LEU A 245 7.70 13.96 8.15
C LEU A 245 7.17 13.04 9.26
N SER A 246 6.13 12.25 8.96
CA SER A 246 5.58 11.26 9.90
C SER A 246 6.58 10.17 10.26
N GLU A 247 7.37 9.64 9.29
CA GLU A 247 8.40 8.61 9.57
C GLU A 247 9.49 9.16 10.51
N GLU A 248 9.97 10.38 10.22
CA GLU A 248 11.07 10.99 10.96
C GLU A 248 10.66 11.47 12.35
N SER A 249 9.51 12.15 12.45
CA SER A 249 9.01 12.67 13.73
C SER A 249 8.38 11.59 14.61
N GLY A 250 7.95 10.45 14.04
CA GLY A 250 7.18 9.44 14.76
C GLY A 250 5.72 9.83 15.05
N ILE A 251 5.24 10.94 14.47
CA ILE A 251 3.91 11.49 14.69
C ILE A 251 3.02 11.13 13.51
N SER A 252 1.75 10.80 13.75
CA SER A 252 0.78 10.50 12.68
C SER A 252 0.63 11.67 11.71
N TYR A 253 0.66 11.37 10.41
CA TYR A 253 0.47 12.37 9.34
C TYR A 253 -0.85 13.15 9.49
N ILE A 254 -1.91 12.52 10.02
CA ILE A 254 -3.21 13.17 10.28
C ILE A 254 -3.05 14.28 11.32
N LYS A 255 -2.36 13.99 12.44
CA LYS A 255 -2.12 14.96 13.51
C LYS A 255 -1.22 16.12 13.05
N ILE A 256 -0.21 15.82 12.23
CA ILE A 256 0.65 16.85 11.62
C ILE A 256 -0.19 17.77 10.74
N TRP A 257 -1.06 17.21 9.91
CA TRP A 257 -1.95 17.94 9.02
C TRP A 257 -2.98 18.81 9.75
N GLU A 258 -3.64 18.27 10.78
CA GLU A 258 -4.57 19.01 11.63
C GLU A 258 -3.89 20.18 12.35
N THR A 259 -2.70 19.94 12.88
CA THR A 259 -1.89 20.99 13.54
C THR A 259 -1.47 22.04 12.52
N TYR A 260 -1.01 21.62 11.34
CA TYR A 260 -0.69 22.53 10.23
C TYR A 260 -1.87 23.43 9.87
N LYS A 261 -3.09 22.89 9.71
CA LYS A 261 -4.29 23.69 9.40
C LYS A 261 -4.57 24.76 10.47
N LYS A 262 -4.40 24.42 11.75
CA LYS A 262 -4.61 25.32 12.89
C LYS A 262 -3.56 26.44 12.95
N ILE A 263 -2.30 26.15 12.65
CA ILE A 263 -1.24 27.16 12.69
C ILE A 263 -1.22 28.01 11.41
N SER A 264 -1.56 27.44 10.25
CA SER A 264 -1.52 28.15 8.98
C SER A 264 -2.46 29.34 8.94
N SER A 265 -3.62 29.24 9.60
CA SER A 265 -4.56 30.36 9.74
C SER A 265 -4.04 31.47 10.66
N LYS A 266 -3.14 31.18 11.60
CA LYS A 266 -2.58 32.15 12.56
C LYS A 266 -1.29 32.83 12.10
N LEU A 267 -0.53 32.15 11.23
CA LEU A 267 0.81 32.56 10.82
C LEU A 267 0.84 33.34 9.51
N ASP A 268 -0.33 33.67 8.96
CA ASP A 268 -0.49 34.31 7.64
C ASP A 268 0.39 33.64 6.57
N VAL A 269 0.50 32.31 6.70
CA VAL A 269 1.08 31.50 5.64
C VAL A 269 -0.05 31.38 4.66
N ASP A 270 -0.09 32.31 3.70
CA ASP A 270 -0.98 32.32 2.56
C ASP A 270 -1.27 30.88 2.14
N LYS A 271 -2.56 30.58 1.88
CA LYS A 271 -2.95 29.32 1.24
C LYS A 271 -1.99 29.14 0.05
N PRO A 272 -1.04 28.19 0.13
CA PRO A 272 0.03 28.20 -0.84
C PRO A 272 -0.62 27.78 -2.15
N SER A 273 -0.65 28.70 -3.11
CA SER A 273 -0.68 28.32 -4.51
C SER A 273 0.62 27.54 -4.71
N VAL A 274 0.57 26.23 -4.46
CA VAL A 274 1.70 25.35 -4.70
C VAL A 274 1.99 25.55 -6.18
N ASN A 275 3.09 26.22 -6.50
CA ASN A 275 3.52 26.33 -7.87
C ASN A 275 3.75 24.91 -8.38
N LEU A 276 2.73 24.39 -9.07
CA LEU A 276 2.58 22.98 -9.32
C LEU A 276 3.73 22.48 -10.19
N SER A 277 4.17 23.31 -11.14
CA SER A 277 5.37 23.06 -11.94
C SER A 277 6.62 22.91 -11.07
N LYS A 278 6.88 23.86 -10.15
CA LYS A 278 8.06 23.81 -9.28
C LYS A 278 8.05 22.55 -8.39
N SER A 279 6.89 22.20 -7.85
CA SER A 279 6.69 20.97 -7.07
C SER A 279 6.96 19.71 -7.90
N ILE A 280 6.43 19.63 -9.13
CA ILE A 280 6.66 18.50 -10.05
C ILE A 280 8.16 18.38 -10.38
N LYS A 281 8.82 19.49 -10.75
CA LYS A 281 10.25 19.49 -11.07
C LYS A 281 11.11 18.99 -9.90
N GLU A 282 10.78 19.40 -8.69
CA GLU A 282 11.54 19.00 -7.53
C GLU A 282 11.31 17.51 -7.17
N TYR A 283 10.10 16.97 -7.39
CA TYR A 283 9.90 15.52 -7.35
C TYR A 283 10.69 14.77 -8.42
N VAL A 284 10.76 15.30 -9.65
CA VAL A 284 11.58 14.73 -10.72
C VAL A 284 13.06 14.72 -10.33
N ARG A 285 13.61 15.80 -9.77
CA ARG A 285 15.00 15.81 -9.25
C ARG A 285 15.23 14.71 -8.23
N ARG A 286 14.31 14.57 -7.28
CA ARG A 286 14.43 13.60 -6.19
C ARG A 286 14.31 12.16 -6.68
N PHE A 287 13.36 11.87 -7.56
CA PHE A 287 13.26 10.55 -8.21
C PHE A 287 14.51 10.28 -9.06
N GLY A 288 14.97 11.29 -9.78
CA GLY A 288 16.23 11.34 -10.53
C GLY A 288 17.42 10.89 -9.72
N GLY A 289 17.69 11.58 -8.61
CA GLY A 289 18.81 11.28 -7.73
C GLY A 289 18.69 9.89 -7.10
N ASN A 290 17.50 9.50 -6.63
CA ASN A 290 17.29 8.19 -6.02
C ASN A 290 17.44 7.01 -7.00
N LEU A 291 17.21 7.25 -8.29
CA LEU A 291 17.30 6.25 -9.35
C LEU A 291 18.56 6.42 -10.22
N GLU A 292 19.48 7.30 -9.81
CA GLU A 292 20.74 7.62 -10.51
C GLU A 292 20.56 7.93 -12.01
N ILE A 293 19.49 8.66 -12.32
CA ILE A 293 19.13 8.99 -13.71
C ILE A 293 20.11 10.00 -14.29
N LYS A 294 20.54 9.77 -15.53
CA LYS A 294 21.41 10.69 -16.28
C LYS A 294 20.80 12.09 -16.40
N LYS A 295 21.66 13.11 -16.30
CA LYS A 295 21.27 14.53 -16.35
C LYS A 295 20.47 14.89 -17.59
N ASP A 296 20.78 14.29 -18.73
CA ASP A 296 20.13 14.55 -20.02
C ASP A 296 18.62 14.21 -19.97
N ILE A 297 18.28 13.07 -19.35
CA ILE A 297 16.89 12.63 -19.17
C ILE A 297 16.16 13.58 -18.21
N LEU A 298 16.83 14.04 -17.15
CA LEU A 298 16.25 15.01 -16.21
C LEU A 298 15.98 16.36 -16.88
N SER A 299 16.91 16.83 -17.72
CA SER A 299 16.74 18.06 -18.49
C SER A 299 15.52 17.98 -19.41
N GLU A 300 15.35 16.87 -20.12
CA GLU A 300 14.19 16.65 -20.98
C GLU A 300 12.88 16.54 -20.16
N SER A 301 12.91 15.89 -19.00
CA SER A 301 11.76 15.89 -18.09
C SER A 301 11.38 17.31 -17.66
N PHE A 302 12.34 18.21 -17.41
CA PHE A 302 12.03 19.60 -17.09
C PHE A 302 11.45 20.38 -18.27
N GLN A 303 11.89 20.11 -19.50
CA GLN A 303 11.32 20.71 -20.71
C GLN A 303 9.86 20.31 -20.90
N LEU A 304 9.56 19.01 -20.78
CA LEU A 304 8.18 18.50 -20.84
C LEU A 304 7.28 19.13 -19.76
N ILE A 305 7.83 19.35 -18.56
CA ILE A 305 7.09 20.04 -17.49
C ILE A 305 6.77 21.48 -17.89
N GLU A 306 7.71 22.21 -18.46
CA GLU A 306 7.46 23.60 -18.89
C GLU A 306 6.47 23.69 -20.06
N GLU A 307 6.53 22.79 -21.02
CA GLU A 307 5.58 22.73 -22.13
C GLU A 307 4.15 22.47 -21.65
N ALA A 308 3.96 21.47 -20.79
CA ALA A 308 2.65 21.16 -20.24
C ALA A 308 2.17 22.21 -19.22
N ARG A 309 3.09 22.97 -18.58
CA ARG A 309 2.73 24.16 -17.78
C ARG A 309 2.11 25.25 -18.65
N LYS A 310 2.73 25.56 -19.79
CA LYS A 310 2.21 26.56 -20.76
C LYS A 310 0.80 26.20 -21.24
N LYS A 311 0.51 24.91 -21.39
CA LYS A 311 -0.81 24.37 -21.79
C LYS A 311 -1.81 24.21 -20.63
N ARG A 312 -1.48 24.67 -19.41
CA ARG A 312 -2.29 24.53 -18.18
C ARG A 312 -2.76 23.09 -17.88
N SER A 313 -2.02 22.06 -18.31
CA SER A 313 -2.50 20.67 -18.32
C SER A 313 -2.34 19.91 -16.99
N PHE A 314 -1.80 20.53 -15.94
CA PHE A 314 -1.51 19.85 -14.67
C PHE A 314 -2.59 20.03 -13.59
N ALA A 315 -3.56 20.93 -13.80
CA ALA A 315 -4.56 21.23 -12.78
C ALA A 315 -5.38 19.97 -12.42
N GLY A 316 -5.52 19.69 -11.12
CA GLY A 316 -6.27 18.54 -10.61
C GLY A 316 -5.48 17.23 -10.50
N TYR A 317 -4.25 17.15 -11.02
CA TYR A 317 -3.41 15.96 -10.89
C TYR A 317 -2.44 16.02 -9.71
N ASP A 318 -2.18 14.88 -9.07
CA ASP A 318 -1.20 14.80 -7.98
C ASP A 318 0.23 15.06 -8.51
N PRO A 319 0.96 16.06 -7.97
CA PRO A 319 2.29 16.42 -8.48
C PRO A 319 3.31 15.29 -8.45
N LYS A 320 3.22 14.31 -7.52
CA LYS A 320 4.11 13.16 -7.52
C LYS A 320 3.79 12.20 -8.66
N GLY A 321 2.50 11.96 -8.90
CA GLY A 321 2.03 11.14 -10.02
C GLY A 321 2.46 11.71 -11.37
N VAL A 322 2.29 13.03 -11.55
CA VAL A 322 2.76 13.73 -12.76
C VAL A 322 4.27 13.64 -12.91
N ALA A 323 5.03 13.89 -11.83
CA ALA A 323 6.49 13.78 -11.86
C ALA A 323 6.97 12.37 -12.26
N ALA A 324 6.37 11.33 -11.71
CA ALA A 324 6.69 9.94 -12.06
C ALA A 324 6.35 9.64 -13.54
N GLY A 325 5.21 10.12 -14.03
CA GLY A 325 4.78 9.96 -15.42
C GLY A 325 5.71 10.66 -16.41
N VAL A 326 6.05 11.93 -16.15
CA VAL A 326 6.97 12.69 -17.02
C VAL A 326 8.34 12.03 -17.07
N LEU A 327 8.87 11.63 -15.92
CA LEU A 327 10.17 10.96 -15.86
C LEU A 327 10.17 9.63 -16.63
N TYR A 328 9.10 8.85 -16.51
CA TYR A 328 8.91 7.63 -17.29
C TYR A 328 8.86 7.91 -18.80
N LEU A 329 8.11 8.92 -19.22
CA LEU A 329 8.03 9.32 -20.63
C LEU A 329 9.39 9.73 -21.19
N SER A 330 10.17 10.55 -20.45
CA SER A 330 11.53 10.92 -20.84
C SER A 330 12.45 9.71 -20.96
N MET A 331 12.35 8.73 -20.04
CA MET A 331 13.13 7.49 -20.14
C MET A 331 12.75 6.67 -21.38
N VAL A 332 11.46 6.48 -21.63
CA VAL A 332 10.96 5.69 -22.76
C VAL A 332 11.35 6.33 -24.09
N LYS A 333 11.26 7.65 -24.20
CA LYS A 333 11.67 8.39 -25.41
C LYS A 333 13.16 8.22 -25.70
N ASN A 334 14.00 8.18 -24.66
CA ASN A 334 15.43 7.93 -24.80
C ASN A 334 15.84 6.45 -24.82
N ARG A 335 14.88 5.51 -24.79
CA ARG A 335 15.15 4.07 -24.75
C ARG A 335 16.07 3.60 -25.88
N LYS A 336 15.96 4.19 -27.08
CA LYS A 336 16.82 3.88 -28.24
C LYS A 336 18.27 4.36 -28.09
N LYS A 337 18.54 5.42 -27.30
CA LYS A 337 19.88 5.98 -27.08
C LYS A 337 20.75 5.13 -26.13
N TYR A 338 20.11 4.24 -25.36
CA TYR A 338 20.79 3.44 -24.32
C TYR A 338 20.68 1.92 -24.53
N LEU A 339 20.04 1.48 -25.62
CA LEU A 339 19.97 0.06 -26.03
C LEU A 339 20.99 -0.32 -27.11
N LYS A 340 21.90 0.59 -27.50
CA LYS A 340 23.11 0.27 -28.27
C LYS A 340 24.34 0.41 -27.38
N LYS A 341 24.56 -0.57 -26.51
CA LYS A 341 25.86 -0.94 -25.90
C LYS A 341 25.66 -2.14 -24.98
N THR A 342 25.39 -3.27 -25.61
CA THR A 342 25.58 -4.66 -25.19
C THR A 342 25.47 -5.45 -26.47
#